data_AF-A0A9W8AY89-F1
#
_entry.id   AF-A0A9W8AY89-F1
#
_cell.length_a   1.000
_cell.length_b   1.000
_cell.length_c   1.000
_cell.angle_alpha   90.00
_cell.angle_beta   90.00
_cell.angle_gamma   90.00
#
_symmetry.space_group_name_H-M   'P 1'
#
loop_
_entity.id
_entity.type
_entity.pdbx_description
1 polymer ?
#
loop_
_entity_poly.entity_id
_entity_poly.type
_entity_poly.pdbx_seq_one_letter_code
_entity_poly.pdbx_strand_id
1 'polypeptide(L)'
;MFRNLAIVTLAVLGLAATVSAQGACTANECPAGLCCSKYGFCGTGADYCGDGCKGGACTQPPTGLCSANNPCPGNACCSQWGYCGTTAEYCGAGCVSGPCWNGGGGVCSKTKPCADKTDCCSQFGYCGKTSEYCGAGCQNGPCEGGPTNTNTNTASPTPQPTLPNGQCDATHKCADNMCCSQFGYCGKTSEYCGAGCQNGPCEGGPTNTVTATDTATETETETETETSSTAKPSGTPLPEGE
;
A
#
# COMPACT_ATOMS: atom_id res chain seq x y z
N MET A 1 -76.47 67.74 12.28
CA MET A 1 -75.88 67.24 11.01
C MET A 1 -74.54 66.61 11.37
N PHE A 2 -74.53 65.31 11.68
CA PHE A 2 -73.30 64.57 12.00
C PHE A 2 -72.73 64.02 10.69
N ARG A 3 -71.56 64.51 10.28
CA ARG A 3 -70.80 63.98 9.13
C ARG A 3 -69.80 62.96 9.66
N ASN A 4 -70.14 61.68 9.47
CA ASN A 4 -69.25 60.56 9.71
C ASN A 4 -68.05 60.65 8.76
N LEU A 5 -66.87 60.98 9.30
CA LEU A 5 -65.61 60.88 8.58
C LEU A 5 -65.03 59.50 8.88
N ALA A 6 -65.26 58.54 7.98
CA ALA A 6 -64.68 57.21 8.04
C ALA A 6 -63.18 57.31 7.75
N ILE A 7 -62.35 57.19 8.78
CA ILE A 7 -60.91 57.03 8.66
C ILE A 7 -60.68 55.59 8.16
N VAL A 8 -60.47 55.43 6.86
CA VAL A 8 -60.03 54.17 6.26
C VAL A 8 -58.54 54.01 6.61
N THR A 9 -58.25 53.42 7.77
CA THR A 9 -56.91 52.90 8.08
C THR A 9 -56.63 51.74 7.13
N LEU A 10 -55.93 52.03 6.03
CA LEU A 10 -55.28 51.00 5.21
C LEU A 10 -54.20 50.34 6.09
N ALA A 11 -54.56 49.25 6.75
CA ALA A 11 -53.61 48.32 7.31
C ALA A 11 -52.87 47.67 6.14
N VAL A 12 -51.73 48.24 5.75
CA VAL A 12 -50.75 47.52 4.95
C VAL A 12 -50.25 46.39 5.84
N LEU A 13 -50.92 45.24 5.75
CA LEU A 13 -50.37 43.97 6.20
C LEU A 13 -49.08 43.77 5.39
N GLY A 14 -47.96 44.18 5.98
CA GLY A 14 -46.66 43.75 5.54
C GLY A 14 -46.68 42.22 5.64
N LEU A 15 -46.82 41.56 4.49
CA LEU A 15 -46.26 40.23 4.34
C LEU A 15 -44.76 40.40 4.56
N ALA A 16 -44.33 40.30 5.81
CA ALA A 16 -43.07 39.67 6.10
C ALA A 16 -43.23 38.24 5.62
N ALA A 17 -43.05 38.03 4.31
CA ALA A 17 -42.70 36.74 3.80
C ALA A 17 -41.44 36.40 4.60
N THR A 18 -41.60 35.53 5.59
CA THR A 18 -40.51 34.75 6.11
C THR A 18 -40.01 33.99 4.90
N VAL A 19 -39.08 34.60 4.16
CA VAL A 19 -38.24 33.94 3.17
C VAL A 19 -37.55 32.89 4.00
N SER A 20 -38.16 31.73 4.02
CA SER A 20 -37.64 30.65 4.80
C SER A 20 -36.36 30.23 4.08
N ALA A 21 -35.28 30.22 4.84
CA ALA A 21 -33.91 30.17 4.35
C ALA A 21 -33.54 28.79 3.75
N GLN A 22 -34.40 28.18 2.93
CA GLN A 22 -34.18 26.86 2.33
C GLN A 22 -33.04 26.80 1.31
N GLY A 23 -32.28 27.85 1.14
CA GLY A 23 -31.17 27.85 0.20
C GLY A 23 -30.06 28.82 0.55
N ALA A 24 -29.98 29.36 1.77
CA ALA A 24 -28.83 30.18 2.15
C ALA A 24 -27.65 29.27 2.56
N CYS A 25 -26.43 29.63 2.18
CA CYS A 25 -25.25 28.95 2.73
C CYS A 25 -24.95 29.42 4.15
N THR A 26 -24.47 28.50 4.98
CA THR A 26 -23.93 28.81 6.31
C THR A 26 -22.41 28.69 6.24
N ALA A 27 -21.67 29.74 6.56
CA ALA A 27 -20.19 29.74 6.47
C ALA A 27 -19.64 29.31 5.09
N ASN A 28 -20.31 29.70 4.00
CA ASN A 28 -20.03 29.27 2.62
C ASN A 28 -20.21 27.77 2.33
N GLU A 29 -20.80 27.03 3.26
CA GLU A 29 -21.11 25.61 3.11
C GLU A 29 -22.55 25.39 2.65
N CYS A 30 -22.70 24.38 1.81
CA CYS A 30 -23.96 23.90 1.27
C CYS A 30 -24.01 22.37 1.38
N PRO A 31 -25.21 21.76 1.29
CA PRO A 31 -25.34 20.31 1.10
C PRO A 31 -24.45 19.79 -0.05
N ALA A 32 -24.04 18.52 0.06
CA ALA A 32 -23.10 17.90 -0.87
C ALA A 32 -23.52 18.10 -2.34
N GLY A 33 -22.56 18.51 -3.17
CA GLY A 33 -22.77 18.74 -4.61
C GLY A 33 -23.35 20.11 -4.98
N LEU A 34 -23.64 20.99 -4.01
CA LEU A 34 -24.09 22.36 -4.26
C LEU A 34 -22.97 23.38 -4.06
N CYS A 35 -23.14 24.54 -4.67
CA CYS A 35 -22.24 25.70 -4.61
C CYS A 35 -22.92 26.86 -3.88
N CYS A 36 -22.19 27.55 -3.03
CA CYS A 36 -22.59 28.81 -2.41
C CYS A 36 -22.28 29.95 -3.38
N SER A 37 -23.30 30.55 -3.99
CA SER A 37 -23.14 31.67 -4.92
C SER A 37 -22.55 32.90 -4.23
N LYS A 38 -22.13 33.89 -5.03
CA LYS A 38 -21.69 35.21 -4.52
C LYS A 38 -22.73 35.92 -3.67
N TYR A 39 -24.00 35.55 -3.82
CA TYR A 39 -25.11 36.13 -3.07
C TYR A 39 -25.44 35.37 -1.79
N GLY A 40 -24.71 34.31 -1.47
CA GLY A 40 -24.93 33.54 -0.24
C GLY A 40 -26.05 32.51 -0.37
N PHE A 41 -26.28 31.97 -1.57
CA PHE A 41 -27.29 30.94 -1.81
C PHE A 41 -26.70 29.66 -2.39
N CYS A 42 -27.18 28.51 -1.93
CA CYS A 42 -26.83 27.17 -2.38
C CYS A 42 -27.57 26.81 -3.67
N GLY A 43 -26.85 26.31 -4.66
CA GLY A 43 -27.43 25.81 -5.91
C GLY A 43 -26.39 25.19 -6.85
N THR A 44 -26.80 24.92 -8.09
CA THR A 44 -25.95 24.32 -9.14
C THR A 44 -25.92 25.20 -10.39
N GLY A 45 -24.97 24.94 -11.29
CA GLY A 45 -24.84 25.71 -12.53
C GLY A 45 -24.01 26.98 -12.38
N ALA A 46 -23.81 27.69 -13.50
CA ALA A 46 -22.87 28.81 -13.57
C ALA A 46 -23.21 29.97 -12.62
N ASP A 47 -24.49 30.22 -12.34
CA ASP A 47 -24.92 31.31 -11.45
C ASP A 47 -24.55 31.07 -9.97
N TYR A 48 -24.32 29.81 -9.60
CA TYR A 48 -23.99 29.40 -8.24
C TYR A 48 -22.52 29.00 -8.11
N CYS A 49 -22.04 28.23 -9.08
CA CYS A 49 -20.70 27.65 -9.08
C CYS A 49 -19.68 28.48 -9.86
N GLY A 50 -20.12 29.44 -10.70
CA GLY A 50 -19.25 30.26 -11.53
C GLY A 50 -18.62 31.43 -10.79
N ASP A 51 -18.50 32.55 -11.48
CA ASP A 51 -17.80 33.73 -10.97
C ASP A 51 -18.38 34.24 -9.64
N GLY A 52 -17.50 34.39 -8.65
CA GLY A 52 -17.85 34.79 -7.29
C GLY A 52 -18.44 33.69 -6.40
N CYS A 53 -18.43 32.43 -6.82
CA CYS A 53 -18.75 31.30 -5.94
C CYS A 53 -17.89 31.35 -4.67
N LYS A 54 -18.51 31.20 -3.50
CA LYS A 54 -17.89 31.33 -2.18
C LYS A 54 -17.49 30.00 -1.57
N GLY A 55 -18.07 28.88 -2.02
CA GLY A 55 -17.78 27.55 -1.50
C GLY A 55 -18.60 26.45 -2.17
N GLY A 56 -18.26 25.18 -1.91
CA GLY A 56 -18.83 24.02 -2.61
C GLY A 56 -18.10 23.70 -3.92
N ALA A 57 -18.80 23.13 -4.89
CA ALA A 57 -18.22 22.67 -6.17
C ALA A 57 -18.03 23.81 -7.20
N CYS A 58 -17.36 24.90 -6.81
CA CYS A 58 -17.15 26.06 -7.68
C CYS A 58 -16.39 25.69 -8.97
N THR A 59 -16.85 26.15 -10.13
CA THR A 59 -16.16 26.01 -11.42
C THR A 59 -15.00 26.98 -11.54
N GLN A 60 -15.03 28.08 -10.78
CA GLN A 60 -13.89 28.96 -10.53
C GLN A 60 -13.83 29.21 -9.03
N PRO A 61 -12.80 28.70 -8.32
CA PRO A 61 -12.70 28.93 -6.88
C PRO A 61 -12.52 30.43 -6.61
N PRO A 62 -13.10 30.95 -5.52
CA PRO A 62 -12.82 32.32 -5.07
C PRO A 62 -11.31 32.45 -4.88
N THR A 63 -10.74 33.58 -5.31
CA THR A 63 -9.30 33.78 -5.46
C THR A 63 -8.50 33.24 -4.28
N GLY A 64 -7.90 32.06 -4.46
CA GLY A 64 -6.97 31.46 -3.52
C GLY A 64 -7.55 30.81 -2.27
N LEU A 65 -8.87 30.58 -2.15
CA LEU A 65 -9.47 29.88 -1.00
C LEU A 65 -9.86 28.43 -1.32
N CYS A 66 -9.74 27.53 -0.34
CA CYS A 66 -9.97 26.10 -0.49
C CYS A 66 -10.34 25.39 0.82
N SER A 67 -10.84 24.17 0.66
CA SER A 67 -11.17 23.24 1.76
C SER A 67 -11.02 21.78 1.29
N ALA A 68 -11.30 20.82 2.17
CA ALA A 68 -11.39 19.40 1.80
C ALA A 68 -12.42 19.14 0.68
N ASN A 69 -13.53 19.88 0.69
CA ASN A 69 -14.63 19.77 -0.28
C ASN A 69 -14.57 20.81 -1.42
N ASN A 70 -13.58 21.72 -1.38
CA ASN A 70 -13.36 22.73 -2.41
C ASN A 70 -11.86 22.75 -2.74
N PRO A 71 -11.37 21.79 -3.55
CA PRO A 71 -9.96 21.65 -3.86
C PRO A 71 -9.44 22.84 -4.68
N CYS A 72 -8.15 23.09 -4.60
CA CYS A 72 -7.52 24.14 -5.36
C CYS A 72 -7.47 23.84 -6.86
N PRO A 73 -7.56 24.88 -7.72
CA PRO A 73 -7.45 24.71 -9.16
C PRO A 73 -6.00 24.40 -9.53
N GLY A 74 -5.80 23.80 -10.71
CA GLY A 74 -4.44 23.53 -11.23
C GLY A 74 -3.61 22.56 -10.38
N ASN A 75 -4.28 21.68 -9.61
CA ASN A 75 -3.63 20.71 -8.74
C ASN A 75 -2.71 21.36 -7.68
N ALA A 76 -3.04 22.58 -7.23
CA ALA A 76 -2.35 23.23 -6.13
C ALA A 76 -2.76 22.61 -4.77
N CYS A 77 -1.96 22.84 -3.74
CA CYS A 77 -2.24 22.39 -2.38
C CYS A 77 -3.15 23.37 -1.66
N CYS A 78 -4.06 22.82 -0.86
CA CYS A 78 -4.84 23.58 0.10
C CYS A 78 -4.14 23.56 1.46
N SER A 79 -3.63 24.70 1.91
CA SER A 79 -3.01 24.84 3.22
C SER A 79 -3.98 24.56 4.36
N GLN A 80 -3.44 24.33 5.56
CA GLN A 80 -4.24 24.23 6.81
C GLN A 80 -5.10 25.46 7.09
N TRP A 81 -4.79 26.58 6.45
CA TRP A 81 -5.48 27.86 6.61
C TRP A 81 -6.58 28.08 5.56
N GLY A 82 -6.82 27.10 4.67
CA GLY A 82 -7.84 27.19 3.63
C GLY A 82 -7.43 28.08 2.46
N TYR A 83 -6.12 28.17 2.18
CA TYR A 83 -5.60 28.90 1.01
C TYR A 83 -4.88 27.98 0.03
N CYS A 84 -4.96 28.32 -1.25
CA CYS A 84 -4.30 27.61 -2.35
C CYS A 84 -2.88 28.10 -2.60
N GLY A 85 -1.96 27.17 -2.82
CA GLY A 85 -0.60 27.47 -3.27
C GLY A 85 0.20 26.20 -3.56
N THR A 86 1.44 26.37 -4.00
CA THR A 86 2.31 25.26 -4.45
C THR A 86 3.60 25.12 -3.65
N THR A 87 3.84 26.00 -2.67
CA THR A 87 5.05 26.00 -1.84
C THR A 87 4.86 25.16 -0.56
N ALA A 88 5.93 25.01 0.22
CA ALA A 88 5.94 24.24 1.47
C ALA A 88 4.90 24.71 2.48
N GLU A 89 4.60 26.01 2.49
CA GLU A 89 3.61 26.62 3.39
C GLU A 89 2.18 26.13 3.10
N TYR A 90 1.93 25.72 1.85
CA TYR A 90 0.62 25.24 1.40
C TYR A 90 0.56 23.72 1.34
N CYS A 91 1.63 23.10 0.86
CA CYS A 91 1.72 21.66 0.66
C CYS A 91 2.27 20.92 1.88
N GLY A 92 2.88 21.61 2.85
CA GLY A 92 3.55 21.01 3.99
C GLY A 92 2.61 20.46 5.06
N ALA A 93 3.02 20.60 6.32
CA ALA A 93 2.24 20.13 7.45
C ALA A 93 0.86 20.79 7.49
N GLY A 94 -0.19 19.99 7.75
CA GLY A 94 -1.57 20.47 7.86
C GLY A 94 -2.28 20.74 6.54
N CYS A 95 -1.66 20.48 5.40
CA CYS A 95 -2.34 20.58 4.10
C CYS A 95 -3.62 19.71 4.04
N VAL A 96 -4.72 20.33 3.60
CA VAL A 96 -6.10 19.86 3.71
C VAL A 96 -6.56 19.07 2.47
N SER A 97 -6.08 19.44 1.29
CA SER A 97 -6.40 18.79 0.01
C SER A 97 -5.35 19.14 -1.07
N GLY A 98 -5.29 18.39 -2.18
CA GLY A 98 -4.25 18.55 -3.21
C GLY A 98 -2.98 17.73 -2.93
N PRO A 99 -1.84 18.00 -3.61
CA PRO A 99 -0.61 17.22 -3.51
C PRO A 99 0.20 17.55 -2.23
N CYS A 100 -0.42 17.35 -1.07
CA CYS A 100 0.19 17.60 0.23
C CYS A 100 1.41 16.70 0.50
N TRP A 101 2.56 17.32 0.79
CA TRP A 101 3.83 16.70 1.14
C TRP A 101 3.83 16.05 2.54
N ASN A 102 3.02 16.55 3.49
CA ASN A 102 3.06 16.11 4.89
C ASN A 102 1.68 16.05 5.60
N GLY A 103 0.58 15.69 4.91
CA GLY A 103 -0.68 15.57 5.66
C GLY A 103 -2.02 15.43 4.97
N GLY A 104 -2.14 15.40 3.64
CA GLY A 104 -3.48 15.40 3.01
C GLY A 104 -3.66 14.55 1.76
N GLY A 105 -2.61 13.92 1.23
CA GLY A 105 -2.74 13.06 0.03
C GLY A 105 -1.65 11.99 -0.10
N GLY A 106 -0.48 12.22 0.48
CA GLY A 106 0.67 11.31 0.35
C GLY A 106 1.04 10.49 1.59
N VAL A 107 0.31 10.60 2.71
CA VAL A 107 0.63 9.87 3.97
C VAL A 107 -0.45 8.88 4.35
N CYS A 108 -0.01 7.67 4.66
CA CYS A 108 -0.80 6.49 4.95
C CYS A 108 -0.21 5.71 6.12
N SER A 109 -0.93 4.70 6.59
CA SER A 109 -0.48 3.74 7.58
C SER A 109 -1.24 2.45 7.41
N LYS A 110 -0.90 1.38 8.15
CA LYS A 110 -1.66 0.12 8.16
C LYS A 110 -3.18 0.30 8.22
N THR A 111 -3.66 1.27 8.99
CA THR A 111 -5.10 1.55 9.19
C THR A 111 -5.62 2.76 8.41
N LYS A 112 -4.74 3.54 7.78
CA LYS A 112 -5.09 4.70 6.95
C LYS A 112 -4.66 4.45 5.50
N PRO A 113 -5.58 4.03 4.61
CA PRO A 113 -5.28 3.85 3.20
C PRO A 113 -4.92 5.16 2.51
N CYS A 114 -4.26 5.05 1.36
CA CYS A 114 -4.05 6.17 0.47
C CYS A 114 -5.36 6.74 -0.06
N ALA A 115 -5.37 8.05 -0.35
CA ALA A 115 -6.56 8.73 -0.87
C ALA A 115 -6.94 8.23 -2.26
N ASP A 116 -5.93 8.02 -3.12
CA ASP A 116 -6.08 7.26 -4.37
C ASP A 116 -6.01 5.76 -4.05
N LYS A 117 -7.06 5.02 -4.41
CA LYS A 117 -7.16 3.56 -4.19
C LYS A 117 -6.20 2.75 -5.06
N THR A 118 -5.59 3.37 -6.05
CA THR A 118 -4.58 2.77 -6.92
C THR A 118 -3.15 3.02 -6.43
N ASP A 119 -2.98 3.76 -5.32
CA ASP A 119 -1.69 3.94 -4.64
C ASP A 119 -1.46 2.89 -3.56
N CYS A 120 -0.21 2.46 -3.43
CA CYS A 120 0.29 1.62 -2.35
C CYS A 120 0.77 2.48 -1.19
N CYS A 121 0.53 1.99 0.03
CA CYS A 121 1.12 2.57 1.22
C CYS A 121 2.47 1.91 1.52
N SER A 122 3.57 2.60 1.25
CA SER A 122 4.94 2.12 1.53
C SER A 122 5.15 1.79 3.00
N GLN A 123 6.21 1.04 3.32
CA GLN A 123 6.61 0.75 4.70
C GLN A 123 6.90 2.00 5.55
N PHE A 124 7.18 3.13 4.90
CA PHE A 124 7.48 4.41 5.55
C PHE A 124 6.24 5.28 5.77
N GLY A 125 5.05 4.80 5.38
CA GLY A 125 3.79 5.53 5.57
C GLY A 125 3.54 6.60 4.50
N TYR A 126 4.07 6.39 3.30
CA TYR A 126 3.82 7.26 2.14
C TYR A 126 3.10 6.53 1.02
N CYS A 127 2.26 7.25 0.29
CA CYS A 127 1.49 6.78 -0.86
C CYS A 127 2.26 6.95 -2.18
N GLY A 128 2.20 5.94 -3.04
CA GLY A 128 2.75 6.01 -4.40
C GLY A 128 2.48 4.74 -5.21
N LYS A 129 2.85 4.76 -6.49
CA LYS A 129 2.54 3.66 -7.44
C LYS A 129 3.75 2.81 -7.86
N THR A 130 4.98 3.23 -7.52
CA THR A 130 6.20 2.51 -7.94
C THR A 130 6.52 1.37 -6.98
N SER A 131 7.46 0.49 -7.36
CA SER A 131 7.89 -0.65 -6.55
C SER A 131 8.48 -0.25 -5.20
N GLU A 132 9.00 0.98 -5.05
CA GLU A 132 9.42 1.52 -3.74
C GLU A 132 8.25 1.68 -2.75
N TYR A 133 7.03 1.85 -3.26
CA TYR A 133 5.81 1.97 -2.46
C TYR A 133 5.03 0.68 -2.38
N CYS A 134 4.97 -0.05 -3.50
CA CYS A 134 4.18 -1.26 -3.66
C CYS A 134 4.93 -2.54 -3.31
N GLY A 135 6.25 -2.52 -3.24
CA GLY A 135 7.08 -3.68 -2.97
C GLY A 135 7.13 -4.09 -1.50
N ALA A 136 8.27 -4.62 -1.07
CA ALA A 136 8.46 -5.14 0.27
C ALA A 136 8.10 -4.10 1.36
N GLY A 137 7.28 -4.53 2.32
CA GLY A 137 6.84 -3.70 3.45
C GLY A 137 5.65 -2.78 3.14
N CYS A 138 5.05 -2.87 1.95
CA CYS A 138 3.77 -2.22 1.66
C CYS A 138 2.70 -2.58 2.70
N GLN A 139 2.12 -1.57 3.33
CA GLN A 139 1.20 -1.67 4.47
C GLN A 139 -0.25 -1.95 4.05
N ASN A 140 -0.70 -1.37 2.92
CA ASN A 140 -2.01 -1.59 2.29
C ASN A 140 -2.03 -1.00 0.85
N GLY A 141 -3.13 -1.22 0.12
CA GLY A 141 -3.25 -0.86 -1.29
C GLY A 141 -2.92 -2.03 -2.23
N PRO A 142 -2.63 -1.78 -3.51
CA PRO A 142 -2.27 -2.81 -4.49
C PRO A 142 -0.81 -3.27 -4.34
N CYS A 143 -0.42 -3.74 -3.15
CA CYS A 143 0.92 -4.21 -2.85
C CYS A 143 1.34 -5.40 -3.73
N GLU A 144 2.55 -5.38 -4.26
CA GLU A 144 3.20 -6.48 -4.96
C GLU A 144 3.52 -7.59 -3.94
N GLY A 145 2.87 -8.75 -4.08
CA GLY A 145 3.01 -9.86 -3.13
C GLY A 145 2.09 -9.80 -1.90
N GLY A 146 1.24 -8.77 -1.80
CA GLY A 146 0.22 -8.62 -0.75
C GLY A 146 0.75 -8.06 0.58
N PRO A 147 -0.10 -7.39 1.39
CA PRO A 147 0.34 -6.82 2.66
C PRO A 147 0.56 -7.94 3.69
N THR A 148 1.81 -8.13 4.12
CA THR A 148 2.10 -8.95 5.31
C THR A 148 1.62 -8.19 6.54
N ASN A 149 0.48 -8.62 7.07
CA ASN A 149 -0.16 -8.00 8.22
C ASN A 149 0.63 -8.32 9.51
N THR A 150 1.76 -7.64 9.74
CA THR A 150 2.49 -7.76 11.01
C THR A 150 1.84 -6.82 12.03
N ASN A 151 0.78 -7.30 12.67
CA ASN A 151 0.14 -6.61 13.78
C ASN A 151 1.04 -6.77 15.02
N THR A 152 1.98 -5.84 15.24
CA THR A 152 2.87 -5.85 16.40
C THR A 152 2.17 -5.28 17.62
N ASN A 153 1.45 -6.15 18.33
CA ASN A 153 1.23 -6.05 19.78
C ASN A 153 1.31 -7.44 20.38
N THR A 154 2.50 -8.03 20.31
CA THR A 154 2.96 -9.11 21.18
C THR A 154 4.48 -9.05 21.15
N ALA A 155 5.12 -9.00 22.32
CA ALA A 155 6.57 -9.05 22.41
C ALA A 155 7.10 -10.44 22.00
N SER A 156 8.28 -10.46 21.37
CA SER A 156 9.26 -11.57 21.20
C SER A 156 9.23 -12.41 19.91
N PRO A 157 10.36 -12.96 19.39
CA PRO A 157 11.79 -12.64 19.59
C PRO A 157 12.45 -12.09 18.29
N THR A 158 13.68 -11.59 18.44
CA THR A 158 14.60 -11.11 17.40
C THR A 158 14.67 -11.97 16.12
N PRO A 159 14.76 -11.38 14.90
CA PRO A 159 15.10 -12.13 13.69
C PRO A 159 16.54 -12.66 13.79
N GLN A 160 16.66 -13.98 13.62
CA GLN A 160 17.92 -14.73 13.59
C GLN A 160 18.68 -14.50 12.26
N PRO A 161 20.03 -14.55 12.24
CA PRO A 161 20.84 -14.10 11.09
C PRO A 161 20.63 -14.93 9.83
N THR A 162 20.41 -14.30 8.69
CA THR A 162 20.52 -14.96 7.38
C THR A 162 22.00 -15.27 7.13
N LEU A 163 22.36 -16.53 6.87
CA LEU A 163 23.76 -16.88 6.57
C LEU A 163 24.23 -16.14 5.29
N PRO A 164 25.48 -15.65 5.22
CA PRO A 164 26.00 -14.96 4.05
C PRO A 164 26.01 -15.84 2.78
N ASN A 165 25.98 -15.21 1.61
CA ASN A 165 26.26 -15.82 0.29
C ASN A 165 25.31 -16.96 -0.15
N GLY A 166 24.01 -16.85 0.17
CA GLY A 166 23.02 -17.82 -0.31
C GLY A 166 23.10 -19.18 0.40
N GLN A 167 23.66 -19.20 1.61
CA GLN A 167 23.70 -20.39 2.46
C GLN A 167 22.41 -20.53 3.28
N CYS A 168 22.11 -21.77 3.64
CA CYS A 168 20.94 -22.14 4.41
C CYS A 168 21.23 -23.40 5.24
N ASP A 169 20.35 -23.68 6.20
CA ASP A 169 20.33 -24.94 6.93
C ASP A 169 18.90 -25.26 7.36
N ALA A 170 18.71 -26.35 8.10
CA ALA A 170 17.41 -26.78 8.61
C ALA A 170 16.58 -25.69 9.31
N THR A 171 17.24 -24.69 9.91
CA THR A 171 16.61 -23.58 10.66
C THR A 171 16.67 -22.23 9.94
N HIS A 172 17.62 -22.03 9.02
CA HIS A 172 17.79 -20.79 8.25
C HIS A 172 17.25 -20.96 6.82
N LYS A 173 16.10 -20.35 6.56
CA LYS A 173 15.42 -20.42 5.27
C LYS A 173 16.07 -19.51 4.23
N CYS A 174 15.97 -19.96 2.99
CA CYS A 174 16.37 -19.15 1.84
C CYS A 174 15.38 -18.00 1.59
N ALA A 175 15.91 -16.87 1.12
CA ALA A 175 15.12 -15.76 0.59
C ALA A 175 14.38 -16.16 -0.71
N ASP A 176 13.43 -15.33 -1.14
CA ASP A 176 12.69 -15.47 -2.40
C ASP A 176 12.01 -16.84 -2.62
N ASN A 177 11.60 -17.48 -1.52
CA ASN A 177 11.00 -18.82 -1.49
C ASN A 177 11.85 -19.88 -2.24
N MET A 178 13.17 -19.81 -2.12
CA MET A 178 14.07 -20.82 -2.70
C MET A 178 14.17 -22.07 -1.80
N CYS A 179 14.59 -23.18 -2.38
CA CYS A 179 14.82 -24.44 -1.67
C CYS A 179 16.20 -24.43 -1.03
N CYS A 180 16.28 -24.93 0.20
CA CYS A 180 17.53 -25.23 0.87
C CYS A 180 17.97 -26.65 0.53
N SER A 181 19.02 -26.79 -0.28
CA SER A 181 19.57 -28.10 -0.64
C SER A 181 20.13 -28.85 0.57
N GLN A 182 20.35 -30.16 0.45
CA GLN A 182 21.04 -30.95 1.49
C GLN A 182 22.46 -30.45 1.82
N PHE A 183 23.07 -29.65 0.92
CA PHE A 183 24.41 -29.10 1.10
C PHE A 183 24.43 -27.71 1.72
N GLY A 184 23.26 -27.17 2.10
CA GLY A 184 23.16 -25.88 2.79
C GLY A 184 23.28 -24.67 1.86
N TYR A 185 22.80 -24.80 0.63
CA TYR A 185 22.75 -23.71 -0.35
C TYR A 185 21.33 -23.52 -0.90
N CYS A 186 21.02 -22.27 -1.24
CA CYS A 186 19.74 -21.83 -1.77
C CYS A 186 19.69 -21.90 -3.30
N GLY A 187 18.61 -22.47 -3.85
CA GLY A 187 18.38 -22.48 -5.29
C GLY A 187 16.95 -22.89 -5.67
N LYS A 188 16.67 -22.83 -6.97
CA LYS A 188 15.33 -23.08 -7.54
C LYS A 188 15.24 -24.33 -8.42
N THR A 189 16.36 -24.96 -8.74
CA THR A 189 16.38 -26.16 -9.59
C THR A 189 16.15 -27.42 -8.75
N SER A 190 15.87 -28.54 -9.42
CA SER A 190 15.67 -29.85 -8.78
C SER A 190 16.88 -30.33 -7.96
N GLU A 191 18.09 -29.81 -8.22
CA GLU A 191 19.28 -30.06 -7.38
C GLU A 191 19.13 -29.50 -5.95
N TYR A 192 18.35 -28.42 -5.80
CA TYR A 192 18.12 -27.75 -4.52
C TYR A 192 16.77 -28.15 -3.93
N CYS A 193 15.77 -28.37 -4.79
CA CYS A 193 14.39 -28.67 -4.41
C CYS A 193 14.07 -30.16 -4.36
N GLY A 194 14.92 -31.02 -4.92
CA GLY A 194 14.69 -32.46 -4.99
C GLY A 194 15.01 -33.20 -3.70
N ALA A 195 15.42 -34.47 -3.83
CA ALA A 195 15.73 -35.33 -2.69
C ALA A 195 16.80 -34.69 -1.77
N GLY A 196 16.52 -34.67 -0.46
CA GLY A 196 17.40 -34.07 0.54
C GLY A 196 17.20 -32.57 0.77
N CYS A 197 16.20 -31.94 0.14
CA CYS A 197 15.82 -30.56 0.43
C CYS A 197 15.42 -30.40 1.92
N GLN A 198 16.13 -29.51 2.63
CA GLN A 198 16.01 -29.32 4.07
C GLN A 198 14.79 -28.46 4.45
N ASN A 199 14.49 -27.42 3.65
CA ASN A 199 13.31 -26.57 3.78
C ASN A 199 13.06 -25.74 2.51
N GLY A 200 11.91 -25.09 2.43
CA GLY A 200 11.45 -24.36 1.24
C GLY A 200 10.42 -25.15 0.44
N PRO A 201 10.21 -24.84 -0.84
CA PRO A 201 9.28 -25.57 -1.70
C PRO A 201 9.90 -26.88 -2.24
N CYS A 202 10.24 -27.80 -1.33
CA CYS A 202 10.82 -29.10 -1.67
C CYS A 202 9.82 -29.97 -2.47
N GLU A 203 10.29 -30.59 -3.55
CA GLU A 203 9.56 -31.56 -4.34
C GLU A 203 9.37 -32.85 -3.52
N GLY A 204 8.12 -33.23 -3.26
CA GLY A 204 7.79 -34.38 -2.40
C GLY A 204 7.68 -34.07 -0.90
N GLY A 205 7.85 -32.80 -0.49
CA GLY A 205 7.78 -32.35 0.90
C GLY A 205 9.09 -32.56 1.68
N PRO A 206 9.31 -31.84 2.79
CA PRO A 206 10.52 -32.02 3.60
C PRO A 206 10.43 -33.37 4.32
N THR A 207 11.08 -34.39 3.76
CA THR A 207 11.30 -35.65 4.47
C THR A 207 12.36 -35.41 5.53
N ASN A 208 11.90 -35.07 6.74
CA ASN A 208 12.67 -35.32 7.96
C ASN A 208 12.78 -36.83 8.16
N THR A 209 13.59 -37.47 7.34
CA THR A 209 14.17 -38.76 7.67
C THR A 209 15.65 -38.50 7.74
N VAL A 210 16.13 -38.26 8.96
CA VAL A 210 17.52 -38.50 9.30
C VAL A 210 17.73 -39.99 9.06
N THR A 211 18.09 -40.37 7.85
CA THR A 211 18.82 -41.61 7.64
C THR A 211 20.21 -41.28 8.17
N ALA A 212 20.45 -41.72 9.41
CA ALA A 212 21.79 -41.87 9.91
C ALA A 212 22.60 -42.57 8.81
N THR A 213 23.59 -41.87 8.27
CA THR A 213 24.72 -42.53 7.64
C THR A 213 25.43 -43.26 8.76
N ASP A 214 24.98 -44.48 9.04
CA ASP A 214 25.85 -45.44 9.68
C ASP A 214 27.03 -45.62 8.75
N THR A 215 28.13 -45.08 9.23
CA THR A 215 29.48 -45.38 8.77
C THR A 215 29.60 -46.89 8.83
N ALA A 216 29.49 -47.54 7.68
CA ALA A 216 29.88 -48.93 7.53
C ALA A 216 31.40 -48.97 7.61
N THR A 217 31.89 -49.15 8.84
CA THR A 217 33.21 -49.67 9.12
C THR A 217 33.34 -51.02 8.43
N GLU A 218 34.12 -51.07 7.35
CA GLU A 218 34.63 -52.33 6.80
C GLU A 218 35.63 -52.91 7.81
N THR A 219 35.14 -53.86 8.61
CA THR A 219 36.00 -54.80 9.34
C THR A 219 35.98 -56.11 8.60
N GLU A 220 37.14 -56.47 8.06
CA GLU A 220 37.50 -57.76 7.50
C GLU A 220 37.20 -58.88 8.50
N THR A 221 36.49 -59.94 8.11
CA THR A 221 36.76 -61.29 8.62
C THR A 221 36.35 -62.33 7.57
N GLU A 222 37.34 -63.16 7.27
CA GLU A 222 37.36 -64.35 6.43
C GLU A 222 36.20 -65.32 6.73
N THR A 223 35.70 -66.03 5.72
CA THR A 223 35.66 -67.52 5.73
C THR A 223 35.37 -68.03 4.32
N GLU A 224 36.16 -69.03 3.96
CA GLU A 224 36.24 -69.83 2.74
C GLU A 224 34.90 -70.45 2.31
N THR A 225 34.64 -70.54 0.99
CA THR A 225 34.69 -71.85 0.29
C THR A 225 34.53 -71.69 -1.23
N GLU A 226 35.53 -72.22 -1.95
CA GLU A 226 35.43 -73.12 -3.12
C GLU A 226 34.60 -72.67 -4.35
N THR A 227 35.27 -72.32 -5.45
CA THR A 227 35.45 -73.20 -6.65
C THR A 227 34.39 -72.85 -7.72
N SER A 228 34.63 -72.60 -9.00
CA SER A 228 35.74 -72.76 -9.93
C SER A 228 35.39 -71.92 -11.17
N SER A 229 36.40 -71.40 -11.88
CA SER A 229 36.64 -71.67 -13.32
C SER A 229 37.22 -70.46 -14.08
N THR A 230 38.52 -70.58 -14.37
CA THR A 230 39.19 -70.30 -15.66
C THR A 230 39.20 -68.85 -16.18
N ALA A 231 40.34 -68.13 -16.09
CA ALA A 231 41.48 -68.08 -17.05
C ALA A 231 41.09 -67.37 -18.38
N LYS A 232 41.79 -66.38 -18.97
CA LYS A 232 43.21 -65.94 -19.06
C LYS A 232 43.25 -64.75 -20.10
N PRO A 233 44.32 -63.92 -20.37
CA PRO A 233 44.22 -62.47 -20.15
C PRO A 233 44.58 -61.62 -21.41
N SER A 234 44.89 -60.33 -21.19
CA SER A 234 45.95 -59.54 -21.88
C SER A 234 45.66 -59.12 -23.34
N GLY A 235 45.88 -57.89 -23.80
CA GLY A 235 46.46 -56.64 -23.26
C GLY A 235 45.85 -55.48 -24.06
N THR A 236 46.05 -54.20 -23.71
CA THR A 236 47.18 -53.37 -24.16
C THR A 236 46.91 -51.94 -23.64
N PRO A 237 47.90 -51.18 -23.16
CA PRO A 237 47.81 -49.73 -23.16
C PRO A 237 48.78 -49.14 -24.20
N LEU A 238 48.29 -48.20 -25.02
CA LEU A 238 49.10 -47.24 -25.76
C LEU A 238 48.87 -45.86 -25.14
N PRO A 239 49.92 -45.09 -24.81
CA PRO A 239 49.83 -43.65 -24.64
C PRO A 239 50.32 -42.89 -25.90
N GLU A 240 50.04 -41.59 -25.87
CA GLU A 240 50.15 -40.55 -26.90
C GLU A 240 51.54 -40.35 -27.56
N GLY A 241 51.55 -39.77 -28.76
CA GLY A 241 52.73 -39.09 -29.31
C GLY A 241 52.65 -38.76 -30.81
N GLU A 242 52.50 -37.45 -31.10
CA GLU A 242 52.81 -36.69 -32.34
C GLU A 242 51.90 -36.80 -33.59
#